data_AF-A0A8J2UA64-F1
#
_entry.id   AF-A0A8J2UA64-F1
#
_cell.length_a   1.000
_cell.length_b   1.000
_cell.length_c   1.000
_cell.angle_alpha   90.00
_cell.angle_beta   90.00
_cell.angle_gamma   90.00
#
_symmetry.space_group_name_H-M   'P 1'
#
loop_
_entity.id
_entity.type
_entity.pdbx_description
1 polymer ?
#
loop_
_entity_poly.entity_id
_entity_poly.type
_entity_poly.pdbx_seq_one_letter_code
_entity_poly.pdbx_strand_id
1 'polypeptide(L)'
;MSYQILDNAAAIRFVSDIGDQTIMKKDIQEINIIKGDMLEIKTGDPLRTLYFRYADVTAPVTDSVLQLRGTIISMVANCLCWNGGTQM
;
A
#
# COMPACT_ATOMS: atom_id res chain seq x y z
N MET A 1 1.47 13.78 9.56
CA MET A 1 2.84 13.27 9.28
C MET A 1 2.82 12.85 7.83
N SER A 2 3.63 13.44 6.94
CA SER A 2 3.47 13.18 5.51
C SER A 2 4.16 11.90 5.06
N TYR A 3 3.46 11.08 4.29
CA TYR A 3 4.00 9.86 3.71
C TYR A 3 4.01 9.93 2.18
N GLN A 4 4.98 9.25 1.57
CA GLN A 4 4.97 8.89 0.17
C GLN A 4 4.93 7.37 0.04
N ILE A 5 4.01 6.86 -0.77
CA ILE A 5 3.84 5.44 -1.08
C ILE A 5 4.33 5.24 -2.51
N LEU A 6 5.47 4.58 -2.62
CA LEU A 6 6.17 4.37 -3.88
C LEU A 6 6.04 2.90 -4.30
N ASP A 7 5.70 2.69 -5.56
CA ASP A 7 5.79 1.38 -6.19
C ASP A 7 7.25 1.07 -6.53
N ASN A 8 7.83 0.08 -5.84
CA ASN A 8 9.22 -0.33 -6.01
C ASN A 8 9.32 -1.79 -6.46
N ALA A 9 8.82 -2.05 -7.68
CA ALA A 9 8.85 -3.34 -8.36
C ALA A 9 8.19 -4.48 -7.56
N ALA A 10 8.97 -5.25 -6.79
CA ALA A 10 8.48 -6.36 -5.96
C ALA A 10 7.95 -5.90 -4.59
N ALA A 11 8.13 -4.62 -4.24
CA ALA A 11 7.78 -4.07 -2.95
C ALA A 11 7.02 -2.74 -3.08
N ILE A 12 6.35 -2.35 -2.00
CA ILE A 12 5.83 -1.00 -1.78
C ILE A 12 6.69 -0.36 -0.69
N ARG A 13 7.19 0.85 -0.97
CA ARG A 13 8.00 1.62 -0.03
C ARG A 13 7.17 2.79 0.50
N PHE A 14 7.08 2.87 1.82
CA PHE A 14 6.46 3.95 2.58
C PHE A 14 7.58 4.84 3.10
N VAL A 15 7.67 6.06 2.59
CA VAL A 15 8.72 7.03 2.92
C VAL A 15 8.11 8.12 3.78
N SER A 16 8.78 8.48 4.87
CA SER A 16 8.40 9.58 5.75
C SER A 16 9.63 10.36 6.22
N ASP A 17 9.43 11.48 6.89
CA ASP A 17 10.48 12.28 7.50
C ASP A 17 11.26 11.56 8.61
N ILE A 18 10.63 10.58 9.28
CA ILE A 18 11.26 9.78 10.34
C ILE A 18 11.92 8.50 9.84
N GLY A 19 11.77 8.17 8.56
CA GLY A 19 12.38 7.00 7.94
C GLY A 19 11.45 6.26 6.99
N ASP A 20 11.96 5.12 6.53
CA ASP A 20 11.38 4.36 5.43
C ASP A 20 11.02 2.94 5.86
N GLN A 21 9.86 2.49 5.40
CA GLN A 21 9.40 1.13 5.57
C GLN A 21 9.16 0.49 4.21
N THR A 22 9.70 -0.70 3.99
CA THR A 22 9.49 -1.46 2.76
C THR A 22 8.69 -2.73 3.07
N ILE A 23 7.64 -2.98 2.31
CA ILE A 23 6.83 -4.20 2.38
C ILE A 23 6.88 -4.89 1.03
N MET A 24 7.19 -6.19 1.01
CA MET A 24 7.09 -6.98 -0.22
C MET A 24 5.63 -7.16 -0.61
N LYS A 25 5.29 -6.95 -1.87
CA LYS A 25 3.91 -7.05 -2.38
C LYS A 25 3.32 -8.45 -2.15
N LYS A 26 4.15 -9.50 -2.25
CA LYS A 26 3.77 -10.90 -1.97
C LYS A 26 3.32 -11.13 -0.51
N ASP A 27 3.73 -10.26 0.41
CA ASP A 27 3.39 -10.39 1.82
C ASP A 27 2.13 -9.57 2.16
N ILE A 28 1.61 -8.75 1.25
CA ILE A 28 0.37 -7.99 1.45
C ILE A 28 -0.81 -8.93 1.23
N GLN A 29 -1.63 -9.13 2.26
CA GLN A 29 -2.78 -10.03 2.23
C GLN A 29 -4.09 -9.27 2.03
N GLU A 30 -4.27 -8.17 2.77
CA GLU A 30 -5.49 -7.38 2.73
C GLU A 30 -5.19 -5.89 2.81
N ILE A 31 -6.02 -5.09 2.12
CA ILE A 31 -6.03 -3.63 2.19
C ILE A 31 -7.48 -3.20 2.47
N ASN A 32 -7.72 -2.69 3.67
CA ASN A 32 -9.05 -2.32 4.16
C ASN A 32 -9.13 -0.81 4.44
N ILE A 33 -10.35 -0.27 4.35
CA ILE A 33 -10.65 1.08 4.84
C ILE A 33 -11.33 0.90 6.19
N ILE A 34 -10.77 1.54 7.21
CA ILE A 34 -11.30 1.52 8.56
C ILE A 34 -11.55 2.96 9.01
N LYS A 35 -12.60 3.17 9.81
CA LYS A 35 -12.98 4.49 10.35
C LYS A 35 -13.16 5.61 9.29
N GLY A 36 -13.40 5.25 8.02
CA GLY A 36 -13.79 6.17 6.95
C GLY A 36 -12.64 6.93 6.27
N ASP A 37 -11.52 7.17 6.95
CA ASP A 37 -10.37 7.95 6.44
C ASP A 37 -9.01 7.23 6.62
N MET A 38 -9.01 6.07 7.28
CA MET A 38 -7.80 5.32 7.61
C MET A 38 -7.71 4.05 6.77
N LEU A 39 -6.51 3.79 6.27
CA LEU A 39 -6.17 2.57 5.56
C LEU A 39 -5.47 1.61 6.51
N GLU A 40 -5.90 0.36 6.46
CA GLU A 40 -5.27 -0.79 7.10
C GLU A 40 -4.65 -1.67 6.03
N ILE A 41 -3.34 -1.89 6.09
CA ILE A 41 -2.65 -2.89 5.26
C ILE A 41 -2.21 -4.02 6.17
N LYS A 42 -2.80 -5.20 5.99
CA LYS A 42 -2.37 -6.41 6.67
C LYS A 42 -1.31 -7.11 5.84
N THR A 43 -0.14 -7.31 6.43
CA THR A 43 0.88 -8.17 5.86
C THR A 43 0.91 -9.51 6.59
N GLY A 44 1.35 -10.55 5.87
CA GLY A 44 1.57 -11.88 6.43
C GLY A 44 2.60 -11.92 7.57
N ASP A 45 2.78 -13.12 8.11
CA ASP A 45 3.53 -13.39 9.34
C ASP A 45 5.01 -12.93 9.26
N PRO A 46 5.61 -12.34 10.31
CA PRO A 46 5.10 -12.10 11.67
C PRO A 46 4.19 -10.86 11.71
N LEU A 47 2.87 -11.04 11.77
CA LEU A 47 1.80 -10.03 11.71
C LEU A 47 2.28 -8.56 11.78
N ARG A 48 2.42 -7.89 10.63
CA ARG A 48 2.56 -6.43 10.57
C ARG A 48 1.31 -5.85 9.94
N THR A 49 0.55 -5.10 10.73
CA THR A 49 -0.52 -4.28 10.20
C THR A 49 -0.04 -2.84 10.18
N LEU A 50 -0.13 -2.19 9.02
CA LEU A 50 0.15 -0.77 8.90
C LEU A 50 -1.15 0.02 8.89
N TYR A 51 -1.11 1.16 9.57
CA TYR A 51 -2.21 2.10 9.64
C TYR A 51 -1.71 3.47 9.22
N PHE A 52 -2.43 4.10 8.30
CA PHE A 52 -2.16 5.49 7.90
C PHE A 52 -3.45 6.15 7.46
N ARG A 53 -3.54 7.48 7.65
CA ARG A 53 -4.67 8.26 7.16
C ARG A 53 -4.41 8.66 5.72
N TYR A 54 -5.44 8.68 4.88
CA TYR A 54 -5.26 9.09 3.49
C TYR A 54 -4.77 10.54 3.37
N ALA A 55 -5.24 11.42 4.27
CA ALA A 55 -4.87 12.83 4.30
C ALA A 55 -3.39 13.08 4.61
N ASP A 56 -2.72 12.08 5.18
CA ASP A 56 -1.29 12.11 5.47
C ASP A 56 -0.45 11.64 4.26
N VAL A 57 -1.07 11.07 3.21
CA VAL A 57 -0.36 10.59 2.00
C VAL A 57 -0.26 11.70 0.96
N THR A 58 0.97 12.07 0.65
CA THR A 58 1.31 13.15 -0.31
C THR A 58 1.64 12.63 -1.71
N ALA A 59 1.98 11.36 -1.82
CA ALA A 59 2.15 10.65 -3.09
C ALA A 59 1.75 9.18 -2.88
N PRO A 60 0.91 8.58 -3.73
CA PRO A 60 0.17 9.21 -4.82
C PRO A 60 -0.85 10.24 -4.28
N VAL A 61 -1.05 11.34 -5.02
CA VAL A 61 -2.09 12.33 -4.69
C VAL A 61 -3.44 11.71 -5.02
N THR A 62 -4.32 11.66 -4.02
CA THR A 62 -5.67 11.06 -4.14
C THR A 62 -6.68 11.92 -3.39
N ASP A 63 -7.91 11.97 -3.90
CA ASP A 63 -8.98 12.82 -3.34
C ASP A 63 -9.78 12.10 -2.24
N SER A 64 -9.62 10.78 -2.12
CA SER A 64 -10.33 9.97 -1.14
C SER A 64 -9.55 8.70 -0.76
N VAL A 65 -9.87 8.16 0.42
CA VAL A 65 -9.33 6.88 0.88
C VAL A 65 -9.69 5.71 -0.06
N LEU A 66 -10.84 5.79 -0.77
CA LEU A 66 -11.25 4.79 -1.76
C LEU A 66 -10.33 4.79 -2.98
N GLN A 67 -9.99 5.98 -3.48
CA GLN A 67 -9.02 6.12 -4.57
C GLN A 67 -7.64 5.63 -4.13
N LEU A 68 -7.17 6.05 -2.94
CA LEU A 68 -5.87 5.61 -2.40
C LEU A 68 -5.80 4.09 -2.26
N ARG A 69 -6.84 3.46 -1.72
CA ARG A 69 -6.96 2.00 -1.66
C ARG A 69 -6.83 1.37 -3.04
N GLY A 70 -7.59 1.87 -4.01
CA GLY A 70 -7.53 1.39 -5.40
C GLY A 70 -6.13 1.51 -5.99
N THR A 71 -5.47 2.65 -5.78
CA THR A 71 -4.10 2.86 -6.25
C THR A 71 -3.11 1.89 -5.64
N ILE A 72 -3.16 1.65 -4.32
CA ILE A 72 -2.26 0.69 -3.66
C ILE A 72 -2.55 -0.73 -4.16
N ILE A 73 -3.82 -1.12 -4.35
CA ILE A 73 -4.18 -2.42 -4.94
C ILE A 73 -3.57 -2.56 -6.35
N SER A 74 -3.65 -1.52 -7.19
CA SER A 74 -3.01 -1.53 -8.51
C SER A 74 -1.49 -1.65 -8.42
N MET A 75 -0.84 -0.96 -7.47
CA MET A 75 0.59 -1.12 -7.22
C MET A 75 0.93 -2.57 -6.84
N VAL A 76 0.15 -3.19 -5.94
CA VAL A 76 0.34 -4.60 -5.56
C VAL A 76 0.16 -5.53 -6.76
N ALA A 77 -0.86 -5.31 -7.58
CA ALA A 77 -1.13 -6.11 -8.77
C ALA A 77 -0.02 -6.00 -9.84
N ASN A 78 0.62 -4.82 -9.95
CA ASN A 78 1.74 -4.57 -10.87
C ASN A 78 3.08 -5.22 -10.45
N CYS A 79 3.07 -6.22 -9.56
CA CYS A 79 4.26 -6.99 -9.20
C CYS A 79 4.72 -7.85 -10.39
N LEU A 80 5.92 -7.61 -10.92
CA LEU A 80 6.60 -8.53 -11.87
C LEU A 80 6.90 -9.92 -11.27
N CYS A 81 6.55 -10.12 -10.01
CA CYS A 81 6.54 -11.36 -9.24
C CYS A 81 5.46 -12.33 -9.73
N TRP A 82 4.47 -11.82 -10.47
CA TRP A 82 3.36 -12.58 -11.03
C TRP A 82 3.73 -13.13 -12.42
N ASN A 83 4.56 -14.17 -12.46
CA ASN A 83 4.85 -14.94 -13.67
C ASN A 83 3.85 -16.09 -13.87
N GLY A 84 2.54 -15.82 -13.80
CA GLY A 84 1.55 -16.88 -14.00
C GLY A 84 0.11 -16.48 -13.75
N GLY A 85 -0.59 -16.10 -14.81
CA GLY A 85 -2.05 -16.06 -14.82
C GLY A 85 -2.60 -14.89 -15.60
N THR A 86 -2.79 -15.10 -16.90
CA THR A 86 -3.78 -14.42 -17.73
C THR A 86 -5.04 -14.07 -16.92
N GLN A 87 -5.35 -12.78 -16.77
CA GLN A 87 -6.73 -12.36 -16.56
C GLN A 87 -7.37 -12.29 -17.95
N MET A 88 -8.28 -13.23 -18.19
CA MET A 88 -9.26 -13.18 -19.27
C MET A 88 -10.23 -12.03 -19.03
#